data_AF-A0A843ANF1-F1
#
_entry.id   AF-A0A843ANF1-F1
#
_cell.length_a   1.000
_cell.length_b   1.000
_cell.length_c   1.000
_cell.angle_alpha   90.00
_cell.angle_beta   90.00
_cell.angle_gamma   90.00
#
_symmetry.space_group_name_H-M   'P 1'
#
loop_
_entity.id
_entity.type
_entity.pdbx_description
1 polymer ?
#
loop_
_entity_poly.entity_id
_entity_poly.type
_entity_poly.pdbx_seq_one_letter_code
_entity_poly.pdbx_strand_id
1 'polypeptide(L)'
;MLNKEEVAEKIFETSKKNIKGFTETTPEGNKITGFISRSRGNQLGSLYITSVNGEETGQYVKGMSKLKYWDNHTPKSSILITLKEDGTNIAMYPLIDHNGEVIEVLCKTRGMPLADKEFQNKANKIINEAQKDRVRNTKCTFCYELYGKENHNEITYNDIDLRMDLIAIYDERGILYRPHNYDDCVMIAFELKKDDLGYHVKTTQQFYKRYEKYLGSYTPEMNRVCKELYEAYNYISEFLEVINHNALKIDHINVVEGVVWNFYDDNRGEYVQVKNKAQSIMEGHKSRNGIPSLFVKKALRKFEDDNGKEESKNIFKENKQSIIDFVVGELSEEWDEHYIHQSKTKHKINLLIDRKFREHPISEDIQEIATNLRSDNPDKPIPELMSKFAFDNPGLKHKSGDVYRALAQMEG
;
A
#
# COMPACT_ATOMS: atom_id res chain seq x y z
N MET A 1 21.76 23.18 11.10
CA MET A 1 20.91 22.49 10.10
C MET A 1 21.72 21.58 9.17
N LEU A 2 21.43 20.27 9.17
CA LEU A 2 22.06 19.30 8.25
C LEU A 2 21.58 19.53 6.81
N ASN A 3 22.52 19.49 5.86
CA ASN A 3 22.17 19.56 4.43
C ASN A 3 21.76 18.18 3.87
N LYS A 4 21.28 18.14 2.62
CA LYS A 4 20.79 16.91 1.96
C LYS A 4 21.81 15.77 1.95
N GLU A 5 23.09 16.07 1.71
CA GLU A 5 24.17 15.06 1.70
C GLU A 5 24.37 14.49 3.10
N GLU A 6 24.41 15.36 4.11
CA GLU A 6 24.62 14.94 5.49
C GLU A 6 23.45 14.11 6.02
N VAL A 7 22.21 14.47 5.68
CA VAL A 7 21.04 13.64 6.03
C VAL A 7 21.11 12.29 5.31
N ALA A 8 21.62 12.26 4.07
CA ALA A 8 21.80 11.01 3.35
C ALA A 8 22.77 10.06 4.03
N GLU A 9 23.95 10.56 4.34
CA GLU A 9 25.05 9.74 4.83
C GLU A 9 24.89 9.43 6.32
N LYS A 10 24.54 10.44 7.13
CA LYS A 10 24.57 10.34 8.59
C LYS A 10 23.26 9.86 9.21
N ILE A 11 22.12 10.10 8.56
CA ILE A 11 20.80 9.76 9.12
C ILE A 11 20.19 8.55 8.41
N PHE A 12 20.15 8.57 7.07
CA PHE A 12 19.52 7.50 6.30
C PHE A 12 20.50 6.45 5.77
N GLU A 13 21.81 6.64 5.97
CA GLU A 13 22.87 5.73 5.49
C GLU A 13 22.65 5.31 4.02
N THR A 14 22.36 6.30 3.17
CA THR A 14 22.03 6.08 1.76
C THR A 14 22.60 7.18 0.87
N SER A 15 22.49 7.01 -0.45
CA SER A 15 22.92 8.01 -1.42
C SER A 15 21.91 9.17 -1.47
N LYS A 16 22.42 10.41 -1.60
CA LYS A 16 21.59 11.61 -1.78
C LYS A 16 20.57 11.55 -2.92
N LYS A 17 20.82 10.72 -3.94
CA LYS A 17 19.89 10.52 -5.06
C LYS A 17 18.57 9.91 -4.61
N ASN A 18 18.60 9.17 -3.50
CA ASN A 18 17.45 8.51 -2.89
C ASN A 18 16.73 9.41 -1.90
N ILE A 19 16.99 10.72 -1.89
CA ILE A 19 16.38 11.64 -0.92
C ILE A 19 15.66 12.75 -1.65
N LYS A 20 14.43 13.03 -1.21
CA LYS A 20 13.62 14.16 -1.67
C LYS A 20 13.48 15.15 -0.51
N GLY A 21 13.75 16.43 -0.76
CA GLY A 21 13.44 17.49 0.19
C GLY A 21 11.94 17.81 0.15
N PHE A 22 11.38 18.29 1.25
CA PHE A 22 9.99 18.73 1.31
C PHE A 22 9.84 20.00 2.16
N THR A 23 8.82 20.77 1.82
CA THR A 23 8.30 21.86 2.64
C THR A 23 6.78 21.78 2.55
N GLU A 24 6.12 21.61 3.69
CA GLU A 24 4.68 21.38 3.75
C GLU A 24 4.06 22.23 4.85
N THR A 25 2.75 22.49 4.72
CA THR A 25 1.93 23.05 5.80
C THR A 25 1.00 21.96 6.32
N THR A 26 1.02 21.70 7.61
CA THR A 26 0.22 20.66 8.25
C THR A 26 -1.25 21.09 8.39
N PRO A 27 -2.17 20.15 8.70
CA PRO A 27 -3.56 20.47 8.98
C PRO A 27 -3.78 21.57 10.04
N GLU A 28 -2.99 21.60 11.11
CA GLU A 28 -3.07 22.65 12.13
C GLU A 28 -2.29 23.94 11.78
N GLY A 29 -1.74 24.03 10.57
CA GLY A 29 -1.07 25.22 10.05
C GLY A 29 0.43 25.31 10.37
N ASN A 30 1.03 24.25 10.93
CA ASN A 30 2.47 24.21 11.20
C ASN A 30 3.25 24.08 9.89
N LYS A 31 4.33 24.84 9.73
CA LYS A 31 5.22 24.75 8.57
C LYS A 31 6.35 23.78 8.88
N ILE A 32 6.47 22.72 8.10
CA ILE A 32 7.52 21.71 8.28
C ILE A 32 8.44 21.69 7.07
N THR A 33 9.76 21.59 7.31
CA THR A 33 10.77 21.39 6.28
C THR A 33 11.63 20.20 6.63
N GLY A 34 12.01 19.39 5.65
CA GLY A 34 12.87 18.24 5.89
C GLY A 34 13.16 17.41 4.66
N PHE A 35 13.52 16.16 4.89
CA PHE A 35 13.91 15.19 3.87
C PHE A 35 13.19 13.86 4.07
N ILE A 36 12.80 13.22 2.97
CA ILE A 36 12.27 11.86 2.95
C ILE A 36 13.20 10.93 2.18
N SER A 37 13.45 9.74 2.74
CA SER A 37 14.19 8.68 2.07
C SER A 37 13.28 7.88 1.12
N ARG A 38 13.72 7.77 -0.12
CA ARG A 38 13.19 6.92 -1.20
C ARG A 38 14.08 5.69 -1.43
N SER A 39 15.04 5.44 -0.54
CA SER A 39 15.93 4.29 -0.64
C SER A 39 15.14 2.99 -0.47
N ARG A 40 15.27 2.06 -1.42
CA ARG A 40 14.65 0.73 -1.34
C ARG A 40 15.39 -0.12 -0.31
N GLY A 41 14.96 -0.03 0.94
CA GLY A 41 15.60 -0.75 2.04
C GLY A 41 14.96 -0.42 3.38
N ASN A 42 15.77 -0.46 4.44
CA ASN A 42 15.31 -0.22 5.81
C ASN A 42 14.72 1.18 5.99
N GLN A 43 15.22 2.17 5.24
CA GLN A 43 14.85 3.58 5.39
C GLN A 43 13.74 4.06 4.47
N LEU A 44 13.10 3.18 3.69
CA LEU A 44 12.06 3.59 2.76
C LEU A 44 10.93 4.36 3.48
N GLY A 45 10.67 5.59 3.05
CA GLY A 45 9.63 6.44 3.60
C GLY A 45 9.95 7.08 4.95
N SER A 46 11.17 6.97 5.45
CA SER A 46 11.59 7.63 6.69
C SER A 46 11.81 9.13 6.46
N LEU A 47 11.46 9.95 7.44
CA LEU A 47 11.60 11.41 7.41
C LEU A 47 12.71 11.87 8.36
N TYR A 48 13.33 12.99 7.99
CA TYR A 48 14.12 13.81 8.89
C TYR A 48 13.62 15.25 8.76
N ILE A 49 12.85 15.71 9.74
CA ILE A 49 12.29 17.06 9.82
C ILE A 49 13.36 17.96 10.42
N THR A 50 13.89 18.87 9.61
CA THR A 50 14.97 19.78 10.01
C THR A 50 14.44 21.02 10.72
N SER A 51 13.22 21.44 10.40
CA SER A 51 12.62 22.63 10.99
C SER A 51 11.10 22.54 11.10
N VAL A 52 10.57 23.11 12.18
CA VAL A 52 9.15 23.31 12.45
C VAL A 52 8.92 24.78 12.76
N ASN A 53 8.02 25.43 12.03
CA ASN A 53 7.69 26.86 12.17
C ASN A 53 8.90 27.81 12.07
N GLY A 54 9.93 27.41 11.32
CA GLY A 54 11.16 28.20 11.13
C GLY A 54 12.25 27.92 12.17
N GLU A 55 11.93 27.22 13.26
CA GLU A 55 12.89 26.82 14.29
C GLU A 55 13.53 25.47 13.95
N GLU A 56 14.81 25.28 14.29
CA GLU A 56 15.52 24.02 14.06
C GLU A 56 15.11 22.96 15.11
N THR A 57 14.75 21.75 14.67
CA THR A 57 14.28 20.67 15.55
C THR A 57 15.11 19.40 15.42
N GLY A 58 15.27 18.87 14.21
CA GLY A 58 16.05 17.65 13.96
C GLY A 58 15.32 16.38 14.37
N GLN A 59 14.07 16.21 13.93
CA GLN A 59 13.24 15.06 14.29
C GLN A 59 13.35 13.95 13.23
N TYR A 60 13.69 12.73 13.68
CA TYR A 60 13.62 11.53 12.85
C TYR A 60 12.28 10.80 13.01
N VAL A 61 11.68 10.38 11.89
CA VAL A 61 10.45 9.60 11.85
C VAL A 61 10.67 8.37 10.98
N LYS A 62 10.59 7.18 11.59
CA LYS A 62 10.83 5.93 10.88
C LYS A 62 9.68 5.61 9.92
N GLY A 63 10.01 5.36 8.66
CA GLY A 63 9.07 4.79 7.70
C GLY A 63 9.01 3.27 7.84
N MET A 64 7.86 2.69 7.51
CA MET A 64 7.73 1.23 7.48
C MET A 64 8.65 0.65 6.40
N SER A 65 9.64 -0.12 6.86
CA SER A 65 10.61 -0.77 6.00
C SER A 65 9.96 -1.73 5.02
N LYS A 66 10.60 -1.95 3.87
CA LYS A 66 10.11 -2.94 2.91
C LYS A 66 10.19 -4.35 3.51
N LEU A 67 9.06 -5.03 3.62
CA LEU A 67 8.99 -6.41 4.09
C LEU A 67 9.69 -7.36 3.11
N LYS A 68 10.59 -8.20 3.63
CA LYS A 68 11.33 -9.22 2.88
C LYS A 68 10.66 -10.59 3.00
N TYR A 69 10.96 -11.48 2.06
CA TYR A 69 10.63 -12.89 2.20
C TYR A 69 11.61 -13.56 3.17
N TRP A 70 11.21 -14.71 3.72
CA TRP A 70 12.02 -15.51 4.63
C TRP A 70 13.32 -15.98 3.95
N ASP A 71 14.46 -15.86 4.64
CA ASP A 71 15.81 -16.24 4.17
C ASP A 71 16.36 -17.50 4.88
N ASN A 72 15.46 -18.32 5.39
CA ASN A 72 15.68 -19.66 5.96
C ASN A 72 16.46 -19.74 7.28
N HIS A 73 16.61 -18.63 8.01
CA HIS A 73 17.07 -18.72 9.41
C HIS A 73 15.93 -19.18 10.34
N THR A 74 16.26 -19.68 11.53
CA THR A 74 15.27 -20.03 12.57
C THR A 74 15.41 -19.04 13.73
N PRO A 75 14.41 -18.18 14.00
CA PRO A 75 14.47 -17.29 15.15
C PRO A 75 14.36 -18.10 16.45
N LYS A 76 15.01 -17.60 17.49
CA LYS A 76 14.95 -18.18 18.84
C LYS A 76 13.70 -17.75 19.62
N SER A 77 13.06 -16.67 19.18
CA SER A 77 11.88 -16.09 19.81
C SER A 77 10.58 -16.68 19.29
N SER A 78 9.49 -16.44 20.02
CA SER A 78 8.14 -16.81 19.58
C SER A 78 7.76 -16.06 18.30
N ILE A 79 7.15 -16.75 17.34
CA ILE A 79 6.67 -16.18 16.09
C ILE A 79 5.19 -15.86 16.20
N LEU A 80 4.81 -14.62 15.86
CA LEU A 80 3.42 -14.23 15.65
C LEU A 80 3.12 -14.10 14.16
N ILE A 81 2.08 -14.78 13.69
CA ILE A 81 1.70 -14.78 12.28
C ILE A 81 0.40 -14.00 12.14
N THR A 82 0.49 -12.78 11.60
CA THR A 82 -0.64 -11.87 11.41
C THR A 82 -1.08 -11.85 9.95
N LEU A 83 -2.35 -11.55 9.69
CA LEU A 83 -2.84 -11.36 8.33
C LEU A 83 -2.06 -10.23 7.65
N LYS A 84 -1.73 -10.41 6.37
CA LYS A 84 -1.22 -9.33 5.54
C LYS A 84 -2.40 -8.77 4.75
N GLU A 85 -2.92 -7.65 5.21
CA GLU A 85 -3.93 -6.89 4.46
C GLU A 85 -3.27 -6.21 3.25
N ASP A 86 -4.05 -6.07 2.19
CA ASP A 86 -3.66 -5.41 0.93
C ASP A 86 -4.31 -4.03 0.88
N GLY A 87 -3.59 -3.04 1.38
CA GLY A 87 -4.05 -1.69 1.57
C GLY A 87 -2.98 -0.65 1.27
N THR A 88 -3.15 0.51 1.88
CA THR A 88 -2.15 1.59 1.86
C THR A 88 -1.62 1.75 3.27
N ASN A 89 -0.29 1.72 3.41
CA ASN A 89 0.33 1.98 4.70
C ASN A 89 0.16 3.46 5.08
N ILE A 90 -0.47 3.70 6.22
CA ILE A 90 -0.61 5.02 6.84
C ILE A 90 0.20 5.02 8.13
N ALA A 91 1.24 5.85 8.21
CA ALA A 91 1.99 6.04 9.44
C ALA A 91 1.49 7.31 10.15
N MET A 92 1.06 7.16 11.40
CA MET A 92 0.79 8.25 12.32
C MET A 92 2.04 8.54 13.14
N TYR A 93 2.46 9.80 13.21
CA TYR A 93 3.66 10.20 13.95
C TYR A 93 3.45 11.52 14.68
N PRO A 94 4.11 11.73 15.83
CA PRO A 94 4.05 13.01 16.55
C PRO A 94 4.83 14.07 15.76
N LEU A 95 4.33 15.28 15.62
CA LEU A 95 5.14 16.44 15.21
C LEU A 95 5.72 17.06 16.47
N ILE A 96 7.05 17.14 16.55
CA ILE A 96 7.76 17.65 17.71
C ILE A 96 8.36 19.03 17.39
N ASP A 97 8.13 20.01 18.26
CA ASP A 97 8.69 21.35 18.14
C ASP A 97 10.15 21.45 18.64
N HIS A 98 10.71 22.66 18.67
CA HIS A 98 12.08 22.90 19.14
C HIS A 98 12.24 22.70 20.65
N ASN A 99 11.15 22.65 21.42
CA ASN A 99 11.15 22.39 22.85
C ASN A 99 11.01 20.89 23.18
N GLY A 100 10.81 20.03 22.17
CA GLY A 100 10.57 18.60 22.39
C GLY A 100 9.10 18.26 22.69
N GLU A 101 8.20 19.23 22.55
CA GLU A 101 6.77 19.07 22.79
C GLU A 101 6.04 18.58 21.54
N VAL A 102 5.06 17.68 21.74
CA VAL A 102 4.23 17.19 20.64
C VAL A 102 3.13 18.20 20.35
N ILE A 103 3.24 18.90 19.23
CA ILE A 103 2.30 19.96 18.85
C ILE A 103 1.16 19.48 17.96
N GLU A 104 1.34 18.36 17.23
CA GLU A 104 0.34 17.80 16.32
C GLU A 104 0.58 16.30 16.12
N VAL A 105 -0.43 15.53 15.73
CA VAL A 105 -0.27 14.14 15.26
C VAL A 105 -0.59 14.08 13.77
N LEU A 106 0.41 13.71 12.98
CA LEU A 106 0.34 13.75 11.52
C LEU A 106 0.18 12.35 10.95
N CYS A 107 -0.48 12.25 9.80
CA CYS A 107 -0.59 11.03 9.02
C CYS A 107 0.23 11.17 7.74
N LYS A 108 0.97 10.12 7.38
CA LYS A 108 1.71 10.02 6.12
C LYS A 108 1.44 8.72 5.39
N THR A 109 1.49 8.74 4.06
CA THR A 109 1.70 7.52 3.27
C THR A 109 3.19 7.15 3.27
N ARG A 110 3.57 6.04 2.62
CA ARG A 110 4.97 5.61 2.61
C ARG A 110 5.88 6.68 1.97
N GLY A 111 5.52 7.17 0.78
CA GLY A 111 6.34 8.12 0.03
C GLY A 111 6.14 9.61 0.35
N MET A 112 5.07 10.01 1.03
CA MET A 112 4.81 11.44 1.28
C MET A 112 5.08 11.80 2.75
N PRO A 113 5.52 13.03 3.07
CA PRO A 113 5.63 13.48 4.46
C PRO A 113 4.26 13.69 5.13
N LEU A 114 3.25 14.08 4.35
CA LEU A 114 1.85 14.15 4.75
C LEU A 114 1.02 13.33 3.76
N ALA A 115 0.04 12.58 4.26
CA ALA A 115 -0.92 11.90 3.41
C ALA A 115 -1.66 12.94 2.56
N ASP A 116 -2.00 12.61 1.30
CA ASP A 116 -2.78 13.52 0.48
C ASP A 116 -4.22 13.67 1.02
N LYS A 117 -4.99 14.61 0.45
CA LYS A 117 -6.37 14.89 0.90
C LYS A 117 -7.27 13.65 0.85
N GLU A 118 -7.08 12.75 -0.11
CA GLU A 118 -7.89 11.53 -0.22
C GLU A 118 -7.59 10.58 0.94
N PHE A 119 -6.31 10.28 1.18
CA PHE A 119 -5.90 9.40 2.26
C PHE A 119 -6.16 10.01 3.64
N GLN A 120 -5.99 11.32 3.80
CA GLN A 120 -6.38 12.03 5.03
C GLN A 120 -7.88 11.89 5.28
N ASN A 121 -8.72 12.12 4.28
CA ASN A 121 -10.17 11.97 4.43
C ASN A 121 -10.56 10.55 4.82
N LYS A 122 -9.95 9.53 4.18
CA LYS A 122 -10.19 8.12 4.51
C LYS A 122 -9.71 7.79 5.94
N ALA A 123 -8.51 8.22 6.30
CA ALA A 123 -7.93 7.99 7.62
C ALA A 123 -8.76 8.67 8.72
N ASN A 124 -9.20 9.92 8.51
CA ASN A 124 -10.03 10.67 9.46
C ASN A 124 -11.43 10.07 9.70
N LYS A 125 -11.93 9.21 8.80
CA LYS A 125 -13.17 8.45 9.05
C LYS A 125 -12.99 7.35 10.11
N ILE A 126 -11.76 6.91 10.36
CA ILE A 126 -11.46 5.71 11.18
C ILE A 126 -10.62 6.05 12.39
N ILE A 127 -9.62 6.93 12.23
CA ILE A 127 -8.74 7.34 13.31
C ILE A 127 -9.57 8.02 14.40
N ASN A 128 -9.49 7.46 15.61
CA ASN A 128 -10.10 8.04 16.79
C ASN A 128 -9.06 8.78 17.65
N GLU A 129 -9.54 9.59 18.60
CA GLU A 129 -8.67 10.37 19.50
C GLU A 129 -7.80 9.47 20.38
N ALA A 130 -8.28 8.30 20.81
CA ALA A 130 -7.46 7.39 21.62
C ALA A 130 -6.21 6.90 20.84
N GLN A 131 -6.31 6.69 19.53
CA GLN A 131 -5.16 6.37 18.68
C GLN A 131 -4.18 7.55 18.57
N LYS A 132 -4.68 8.78 18.41
CA LYS A 132 -3.84 9.99 18.39
C LYS A 132 -3.14 10.21 19.72
N ASP A 133 -3.85 10.03 20.83
CA ASP A 133 -3.30 10.18 22.18
C ASP A 133 -2.20 9.15 22.46
N ARG A 134 -2.32 7.91 21.95
CA ARG A 134 -1.23 6.93 22.04
C ARG A 134 0.03 7.42 21.34
N VAL A 135 -0.08 7.91 20.10
CA VAL A 135 1.06 8.47 19.35
C VAL A 135 1.67 9.66 20.10
N ARG A 136 0.83 10.57 20.61
CA ARG A 136 1.25 11.76 21.37
C ARG A 136 2.00 11.37 22.66
N ASN A 137 1.47 10.42 23.42
CA ASN A 137 1.99 10.02 24.72
C ASN A 137 3.28 9.19 24.62
N THR A 138 3.36 8.27 23.65
CA THR A 138 4.57 7.43 23.52
C THR A 138 5.65 8.08 22.67
N LYS A 139 5.31 9.12 21.91
CA LYS A 139 6.18 9.74 20.89
C LYS A 139 6.69 8.75 19.83
N CYS A 140 5.98 7.64 19.62
CA CYS A 140 6.33 6.61 18.63
C CYS A 140 5.59 6.84 17.30
N THR A 141 6.12 6.29 16.21
CA THR A 141 5.40 6.19 14.93
C THR A 141 4.55 4.92 14.93
N PHE A 142 3.25 5.05 14.69
CA PHE A 142 2.32 3.92 14.57
C PHE A 142 1.98 3.72 13.09
N CYS A 143 2.30 2.55 12.55
CA CYS A 143 2.04 2.19 11.16
C CYS A 143 0.80 1.31 11.06
N TYR A 144 -0.18 1.76 10.31
CA TYR A 144 -1.43 1.07 10.04
C TYR A 144 -1.50 0.64 8.57
N GLU A 145 -2.28 -0.40 8.28
CA GLU A 145 -2.75 -0.68 6.93
C GLU A 145 -4.19 -0.19 6.78
N LEU A 146 -4.45 0.73 5.85
CA LEU A 146 -5.78 1.19 5.47
C LEU A 146 -6.30 0.35 4.30
N TYR A 147 -7.40 -0.36 4.47
CA TYR A 147 -7.94 -1.29 3.47
C TYR A 147 -9.48 -1.33 3.48
N GLY A 148 -10.09 -1.96 2.48
CA GLY A 148 -11.54 -2.06 2.32
C GLY A 148 -12.00 -1.71 0.90
N LYS A 149 -13.32 -1.77 0.65
CA LYS A 149 -13.93 -1.43 -0.65
C LYS A 149 -13.58 -0.02 -1.13
N GLU A 150 -13.54 0.94 -0.19
CA GLU A 150 -13.21 2.33 -0.48
C GLU A 150 -11.71 2.55 -0.74
N ASN A 151 -10.85 1.58 -0.41
CA ASN A 151 -9.41 1.60 -0.69
C ASN A 151 -8.97 0.39 -1.53
N HIS A 152 -9.50 0.32 -2.75
CA HIS A 152 -9.38 -0.85 -3.62
C HIS A 152 -7.95 -1.09 -4.12
N ASN A 153 -7.36 -2.22 -3.70
CA ASN A 153 -6.12 -2.76 -4.25
C ASN A 153 -6.35 -3.99 -5.14
N GLU A 154 -5.75 -5.13 -4.82
CA GLU A 154 -5.89 -6.40 -5.54
C GLU A 154 -6.85 -7.34 -4.82
N ILE A 155 -6.78 -7.36 -3.49
CA ILE A 155 -7.74 -8.10 -2.67
C ILE A 155 -9.08 -7.38 -2.65
N THR A 156 -10.13 -8.15 -2.90
CA THR A 156 -11.51 -7.67 -2.82
C THR A 156 -12.05 -7.89 -1.42
N TYR A 157 -12.48 -6.81 -0.77
CA TYR A 157 -13.12 -6.84 0.54
C TYR A 157 -14.63 -6.76 0.35
N ASN A 158 -15.37 -7.81 0.65
CA ASN A 158 -16.83 -7.83 0.43
C ASN A 158 -17.63 -7.31 1.63
N ASP A 159 -17.04 -7.37 2.82
CA ASP A 159 -17.65 -7.12 4.11
C ASP A 159 -17.04 -5.92 4.86
N ILE A 160 -15.98 -5.32 4.31
CA ILE A 160 -15.24 -4.22 4.93
C ILE A 160 -15.24 -3.02 3.98
N ASP A 161 -16.00 -1.98 4.33
CA ASP A 161 -16.07 -0.76 3.52
C ASP A 161 -14.75 0.02 3.62
N LEU A 162 -14.28 0.27 4.85
CA LEU A 162 -12.99 0.87 5.13
C LEU A 162 -12.56 0.49 6.56
N ARG A 163 -11.31 0.09 6.77
CA ARG A 163 -10.73 -0.26 8.07
C ARG A 163 -9.25 0.10 8.13
N MET A 164 -8.74 0.33 9.34
CA MET A 164 -7.32 0.48 9.63
C MET A 164 -6.90 -0.48 10.73
N ASP A 165 -5.86 -1.27 10.49
CA ASP A 165 -5.27 -2.15 11.48
C ASP A 165 -3.80 -1.80 11.73
N LEU A 166 -3.39 -1.77 12.99
CA LEU A 166 -2.02 -1.49 13.42
C LEU A 166 -1.11 -2.68 13.06
N ILE A 167 -0.06 -2.41 12.28
CA ILE A 167 0.86 -3.42 11.74
C ILE A 167 2.29 -3.27 12.25
N ALA A 168 2.71 -2.08 12.69
CA ALA A 168 4.05 -1.84 13.23
C ALA A 168 4.08 -0.59 14.12
N ILE A 169 5.01 -0.55 15.08
CA ILE A 169 5.30 0.63 15.92
C ILE A 169 6.80 0.85 15.93
N TYR A 170 7.25 2.07 15.70
CA TYR A 170 8.68 2.43 15.76
C TYR A 170 8.91 3.52 16.81
N ASP A 171 9.93 3.35 17.66
CA ASP A 171 10.37 4.42 18.56
C ASP A 171 11.14 5.52 17.80
N GLU A 172 11.59 6.55 18.53
CA GLU A 172 12.35 7.67 17.99
C GLU A 172 13.71 7.27 17.41
N ARG A 173 14.23 6.08 17.74
CA ARG A 173 15.46 5.51 17.16
C ARG A 173 15.15 4.67 15.91
N GLY A 174 13.87 4.42 15.63
CA GLY A 174 13.41 3.58 14.54
C GLY A 174 13.45 2.08 14.81
N ILE A 175 13.52 1.68 16.09
CA ILE A 175 13.47 0.27 16.49
C ILE A 175 12.02 -0.21 16.42
N LEU A 176 11.80 -1.36 15.80
CA LEU A 176 10.47 -1.96 15.66
C LEU A 176 10.01 -2.64 16.96
N TYR A 177 8.79 -2.33 17.38
CA TYR A 177 8.05 -3.00 18.45
C TYR A 177 6.85 -3.77 17.91
N ARG A 178 6.49 -4.85 18.60
CA ARG A 178 5.37 -5.70 18.23
C ARG A 178 4.03 -5.07 18.66
N PRO A 179 3.06 -4.88 17.77
CA PRO A 179 1.82 -4.15 18.08
C PRO A 179 0.84 -4.94 18.97
N HIS A 180 0.95 -6.27 19.09
CA HIS A 180 -0.06 -7.20 19.64
C HIS A 180 -0.76 -6.92 21.00
N ASN A 181 -0.39 -5.87 21.73
CA ASN A 181 -1.04 -5.45 22.98
C ASN A 181 -2.11 -4.35 22.77
N TYR A 182 -2.46 -4.00 21.52
CA TYR A 182 -3.47 -2.99 21.21
C TYR A 182 -4.73 -3.58 20.56
N ASP A 183 -5.90 -3.04 20.89
CA ASP A 183 -7.21 -3.54 20.41
C ASP A 183 -7.43 -3.39 18.89
N ASP A 184 -6.69 -2.49 18.26
CA ASP A 184 -6.73 -2.16 16.83
C ASP A 184 -5.64 -2.87 16.02
N CYS A 185 -5.05 -3.93 16.57
CA CYS A 185 -4.03 -4.71 15.88
C CYS A 185 -4.59 -5.51 14.72
N VAL A 186 -3.71 -5.71 13.73
CA VAL A 186 -3.95 -6.67 12.66
C VAL A 186 -4.25 -8.06 13.20
N MET A 187 -5.22 -8.72 12.57
CA MET A 187 -5.70 -10.03 12.97
C MET A 187 -4.56 -11.06 13.01
N ILE A 188 -4.50 -11.84 14.09
CA ILE A 188 -3.63 -13.01 14.17
C ILE A 188 -4.24 -14.11 13.28
N ALA A 189 -3.51 -14.54 12.26
CA ALA A 189 -4.00 -15.51 11.28
C ALA A 189 -3.74 -16.96 11.73
N PHE A 190 -2.53 -17.20 12.25
CA PHE A 190 -2.09 -18.53 12.67
C PHE A 190 -1.39 -18.49 14.03
N GLU A 191 -1.63 -19.53 14.83
CA GLU A 191 -0.83 -19.88 16.00
C GLU A 191 0.24 -20.89 15.57
N LEU A 192 1.48 -20.65 16.01
CA LEU A 192 2.61 -21.54 15.79
C LEU A 192 3.18 -21.99 17.13
N LYS A 193 3.15 -23.29 17.41
CA LYS A 193 3.73 -23.87 18.63
C LYS A 193 4.79 -24.90 18.28
N LYS A 194 5.92 -24.89 18.99
CA LYS A 194 6.99 -25.87 18.81
C LYS A 194 7.00 -26.85 19.97
N ASP A 195 7.07 -28.14 19.68
CA ASP A 195 7.32 -29.22 20.64
C ASP A 195 8.30 -30.26 20.05
N ASP A 196 8.42 -31.41 20.71
CA ASP A 196 9.33 -32.50 20.30
C ASP A 196 8.96 -33.14 18.95
N LEU A 197 7.72 -32.98 18.48
CA LEU A 197 7.25 -33.52 17.20
C LEU A 197 7.46 -32.55 16.04
N GLY A 198 7.57 -31.24 16.33
CA GLY A 198 7.84 -30.21 15.35
C GLY A 198 7.07 -28.92 15.60
N TYR A 199 6.74 -28.22 14.52
CA TYR A 199 5.97 -26.99 14.49
C TYR A 199 4.50 -27.28 14.18
N HIS A 200 3.63 -26.99 15.14
CA HIS A 200 2.18 -27.10 15.03
C HIS A 200 1.62 -25.80 14.51
N VAL A 201 1.08 -25.83 13.30
CA VAL A 201 0.39 -24.71 12.67
C VAL A 201 -1.10 -24.87 12.86
N LYS A 202 -1.75 -23.86 13.46
CA LYS A 202 -3.19 -23.81 13.67
C LYS A 202 -3.78 -22.48 13.23
N THR A 203 -4.91 -22.49 12.53
CA THR A 203 -5.65 -21.26 12.20
C THR A 203 -6.34 -20.70 13.44
N THR A 204 -6.40 -19.36 13.57
CA THR A 204 -7.20 -18.75 14.64
C THR A 204 -8.69 -18.79 14.31
N GLN A 205 -9.53 -18.70 15.33
CA GLN A 205 -10.99 -18.64 15.14
C GLN A 205 -11.42 -17.40 14.33
N GLN A 206 -10.73 -16.27 14.52
CA GLN A 206 -11.04 -15.04 13.79
C GLN A 206 -10.73 -15.21 12.30
N PHE A 207 -9.56 -15.76 11.97
CA PHE A 207 -9.18 -16.04 10.59
C PHE A 207 -10.14 -17.04 9.94
N TYR A 208 -10.48 -18.13 10.65
CA TYR A 208 -11.44 -19.11 10.18
C TYR A 208 -12.78 -18.48 9.83
N LYS A 209 -13.38 -17.71 10.75
CA LYS A 209 -14.68 -17.07 10.53
C LYS A 209 -14.68 -16.14 9.32
N ARG A 210 -13.60 -15.39 9.10
CA ARG A 210 -13.48 -14.47 7.96
C ARG A 210 -13.44 -15.20 6.62
N TYR A 211 -12.85 -16.39 6.56
CA TYR A 211 -12.63 -17.13 5.31
C TYR A 211 -13.42 -18.44 5.21
N GLU A 212 -14.36 -18.71 6.13
CA GLU A 212 -15.13 -19.95 6.24
C GLU A 212 -15.75 -20.39 4.91
N LYS A 213 -16.33 -19.43 4.17
CA LYS A 213 -16.93 -19.66 2.84
C LYS A 213 -15.97 -20.30 1.83
N TYR A 214 -14.67 -20.06 1.95
CA TYR A 214 -13.65 -20.47 0.99
C TYR A 214 -12.76 -21.63 1.48
N LEU A 215 -12.94 -22.07 2.72
CA LEU A 215 -12.12 -23.12 3.33
C LEU A 215 -12.51 -24.54 2.91
N GLY A 216 -13.67 -24.72 2.24
CA GLY A 216 -14.12 -26.03 1.76
C GLY A 216 -14.32 -27.01 2.91
N SER A 217 -13.65 -28.16 2.87
CA SER A 217 -13.70 -29.18 3.94
C SER A 217 -12.67 -28.96 5.05
N TYR A 218 -11.95 -27.85 5.05
CA TYR A 218 -10.95 -27.55 6.06
C TYR A 218 -11.61 -27.10 7.37
N THR A 219 -11.18 -27.65 8.51
CA THR A 219 -11.71 -27.26 9.84
C THR A 219 -10.63 -26.58 10.68
N PRO A 220 -10.99 -25.71 11.65
CA PRO A 220 -10.02 -25.03 12.52
C PRO A 220 -9.19 -26.00 13.38
N GLU A 221 -9.70 -27.22 13.62
CA GLU A 221 -9.00 -28.25 14.38
C GLU A 221 -7.96 -29.02 13.56
N MET A 222 -7.88 -28.80 12.25
CA MET A 222 -6.82 -29.35 11.42
C MET A 222 -5.48 -28.70 11.76
N ASN A 223 -4.85 -29.20 12.82
CA ASN A 223 -3.46 -28.90 13.14
C ASN A 223 -2.58 -29.61 12.12
N ARG A 224 -1.69 -28.88 11.46
CA ARG A 224 -0.60 -29.49 10.72
C ARG A 224 0.67 -29.47 11.55
N VAL A 225 1.32 -30.63 11.64
CA VAL A 225 2.65 -30.76 12.22
C VAL A 225 3.66 -30.73 11.09
N CYS A 226 4.54 -29.73 11.12
CA CYS A 226 5.66 -29.56 10.20
C CYS A 226 6.96 -29.87 10.96
N LYS A 227 7.87 -30.63 10.36
CA LYS A 227 9.14 -30.99 11.02
C LYS A 227 10.05 -29.77 11.17
N GLU A 228 10.03 -28.90 10.17
CA GLU A 228 10.89 -27.72 10.10
C GLU A 228 10.07 -26.44 9.98
N LEU A 229 10.67 -25.32 10.40
CA LEU A 229 10.01 -24.01 10.35
C LEU A 229 9.71 -23.58 8.90
N TYR A 230 10.64 -23.86 7.99
CA TYR A 230 10.45 -23.54 6.58
C TYR A 230 9.33 -24.37 5.94
N GLU A 231 9.12 -25.61 6.41
CA GLU A 231 7.97 -26.42 6.01
C GLU A 231 6.66 -25.77 6.48
N ALA A 232 6.59 -25.26 7.72
CA ALA A 232 5.44 -24.50 8.21
C ALA A 232 5.19 -23.22 7.39
N TYR A 233 6.27 -22.53 7.00
CA TYR A 233 6.20 -21.36 6.13
C TYR A 233 5.60 -21.69 4.75
N ASN A 234 6.09 -22.73 4.08
CA ASN A 234 5.56 -23.14 2.78
C ASN A 234 4.12 -23.65 2.88
N TYR A 235 3.81 -24.43 3.92
CA TYR A 235 2.46 -24.91 4.15
C TYR A 235 1.45 -23.77 4.29
N ILE A 236 1.79 -22.71 5.03
CA ILE A 236 0.90 -21.55 5.14
C ILE A 236 0.71 -20.88 3.77
N SER A 237 1.76 -20.74 2.95
CA SER A 237 1.63 -20.20 1.59
C SER A 237 0.66 -21.04 0.73
N GLU A 238 0.82 -22.37 0.74
CA GLU A 238 -0.05 -23.31 0.04
C GLU A 238 -1.50 -23.26 0.55
N PHE A 239 -1.67 -23.13 1.85
CA PHE A 239 -3.00 -23.04 2.47
C PHE A 239 -3.73 -21.76 2.05
N LEU A 240 -3.04 -20.63 2.01
CA LEU A 240 -3.60 -19.37 1.51
C LEU A 240 -3.95 -19.45 0.02
N GLU A 241 -3.17 -20.21 -0.76
CA GLU A 241 -3.47 -20.49 -2.17
C GLU A 241 -4.78 -21.27 -2.33
N VAL A 242 -5.04 -22.27 -1.48
CA VAL A 242 -6.32 -23.01 -1.49
C VAL A 242 -7.51 -22.07 -1.26
N ILE A 243 -7.39 -21.11 -0.34
CA ILE A 243 -8.43 -20.11 -0.07
C ILE A 243 -8.70 -19.28 -1.32
N ASN A 244 -7.66 -18.71 -1.95
CA ASN A 244 -7.82 -17.90 -3.15
C ASN A 244 -8.36 -18.72 -4.34
N HIS A 245 -7.91 -19.95 -4.53
CA HIS A 245 -8.42 -20.83 -5.58
C HIS A 245 -9.91 -21.11 -5.44
N ASN A 246 -10.38 -21.36 -4.21
CA ASN A 246 -11.79 -21.55 -3.93
C ASN A 246 -12.58 -20.24 -4.09
N ALA A 247 -12.02 -19.11 -3.65
CA ALA A 247 -12.64 -17.80 -3.86
C ALA A 247 -12.78 -17.44 -5.35
N LEU A 248 -11.78 -17.76 -6.17
CA LEU A 248 -11.83 -17.58 -7.63
C LEU A 248 -12.89 -18.46 -8.30
N LYS A 249 -13.16 -19.66 -7.76
CA LYS A 249 -14.24 -20.53 -8.26
C LYS A 249 -15.62 -20.04 -7.86
N ILE A 250 -15.78 -19.54 -6.63
CA ILE A 250 -17.08 -19.20 -6.05
C ILE A 250 -17.49 -17.77 -6.44
N ASP A 251 -16.57 -16.81 -6.30
CA ASP A 251 -16.86 -15.38 -6.45
C ASP A 251 -15.98 -14.69 -7.52
N HIS A 252 -15.07 -15.42 -8.18
CA HIS A 252 -14.16 -14.89 -9.20
C HIS A 252 -13.24 -13.75 -8.70
N ILE A 253 -12.81 -13.82 -7.44
CA ILE A 253 -11.96 -12.83 -6.78
C ILE A 253 -10.83 -13.48 -5.97
N ASN A 254 -9.79 -12.68 -5.68
CA ASN A 254 -8.79 -12.98 -4.65
C ASN A 254 -9.22 -12.32 -3.33
N VAL A 255 -9.12 -13.05 -2.22
CA VAL A 255 -9.63 -12.63 -0.90
C VAL A 255 -8.56 -12.56 0.19
N VAL A 256 -7.36 -13.11 -0.07
CA VAL A 256 -6.23 -13.04 0.86
C VAL A 256 -4.93 -12.77 0.13
N GLU A 257 -4.15 -11.78 0.59
CA GLU A 257 -2.83 -11.50 0.01
C GLU A 257 -1.76 -12.45 0.57
N GLY A 258 -1.74 -12.58 1.90
CA GLY A 258 -0.65 -13.25 2.61
C GLY A 258 -0.77 -13.14 4.12
N VAL A 259 0.33 -13.45 4.80
CA VAL A 259 0.57 -13.21 6.22
C VAL A 259 1.92 -12.54 6.43
N VAL A 260 2.10 -11.94 7.60
CA VAL A 260 3.37 -11.41 8.09
C VAL A 260 3.80 -12.22 9.30
N TRP A 261 5.02 -12.72 9.27
CA TRP A 261 5.66 -13.41 10.38
C TRP A 261 6.45 -12.37 11.16
N ASN A 262 6.15 -12.24 12.45
CA ASN A 262 6.73 -11.26 13.36
C ASN A 262 7.49 -12.00 14.45
N PHE A 263 8.77 -11.71 14.62
CA PHE A 263 9.61 -12.34 15.64
C PHE A 263 10.75 -11.41 16.05
N TYR A 264 11.33 -11.63 17.22
CA TYR A 264 12.49 -10.89 17.68
C TYR A 264 13.78 -11.54 17.18
N ASP A 265 14.68 -10.75 16.58
CA ASP A 265 16.00 -11.19 16.13
C ASP A 265 17.07 -10.73 17.14
N ASP A 266 17.55 -11.67 17.96
CA ASP A 266 18.56 -11.41 18.99
C ASP A 266 19.83 -10.77 18.42
N ASN A 267 20.19 -11.04 17.16
CA ASN A 267 21.40 -10.48 16.56
C ASN A 267 21.23 -8.99 16.21
N ARG A 268 19.99 -8.56 15.95
CA ARG A 268 19.66 -7.16 15.62
C ARG A 268 19.14 -6.38 16.83
N GLY A 269 18.72 -7.08 17.87
CA GLY A 269 18.14 -6.45 19.06
C GLY A 269 16.75 -5.86 18.83
N GLU A 270 16.06 -6.23 17.75
CA GLU A 270 14.77 -5.67 17.35
C GLU A 270 13.79 -6.73 16.80
N TYR A 271 12.52 -6.37 16.69
CA TYR A 271 11.56 -7.18 15.95
C TYR A 271 11.83 -7.11 14.45
N VAL A 272 11.61 -8.25 13.77
CA VAL A 272 11.71 -8.41 12.33
C VAL A 272 10.36 -8.87 11.80
N GLN A 273 10.00 -8.35 10.63
CA GLN A 273 8.81 -8.72 9.88
C GLN A 273 9.20 -9.30 8.53
N VAL A 274 8.68 -10.48 8.22
CA VAL A 274 8.83 -11.12 6.92
C VAL A 274 7.48 -11.51 6.36
N LYS A 275 7.28 -11.25 5.07
CA LYS A 275 6.02 -11.51 4.37
C LYS A 275 6.01 -12.92 3.81
N ASN A 276 4.86 -13.56 3.85
CA ASN A 276 4.56 -14.84 3.20
C ASN A 276 3.24 -14.67 2.43
N LYS A 277 3.24 -14.90 1.12
CA LYS A 277 2.07 -14.64 0.27
C LYS A 277 1.57 -15.93 -0.36
N ALA A 278 0.31 -15.97 -0.76
CA ALA A 278 -0.21 -17.04 -1.60
C ALA A 278 0.54 -17.09 -2.93
N GLN A 279 0.75 -18.29 -3.49
CA GLN A 279 1.54 -18.45 -4.70
C GLN A 279 0.93 -17.71 -5.90
N SER A 280 -0.39 -17.69 -6.07
CA SER A 280 -1.09 -16.92 -7.12
C SER A 280 -0.87 -15.41 -7.04
N ILE A 281 -0.66 -14.88 -5.82
CA ILE A 281 -0.36 -13.47 -5.59
C ILE A 281 1.11 -13.17 -5.95
N MET A 282 2.02 -14.14 -5.73
CA MET A 282 3.43 -14.03 -6.11
C MET A 282 3.66 -14.26 -7.61
N GLU A 283 3.02 -15.29 -8.14
CA GLU A 283 3.13 -15.80 -9.49
C GLU A 283 1.79 -15.58 -10.20
N GLY A 284 1.47 -14.33 -10.53
CA GLY A 284 0.36 -14.10 -11.45
C GLY A 284 0.72 -14.69 -12.81
N HIS A 285 0.28 -15.91 -13.08
CA HIS A 285 0.58 -16.77 -14.23
C HIS A 285 1.75 -16.28 -15.11
N LYS A 286 2.94 -16.89 -14.95
CA LYS A 286 4.11 -16.72 -15.85
C LYS A 286 3.66 -16.85 -17.31
N SER A 287 3.30 -15.73 -17.91
CA SER A 287 2.66 -15.73 -19.21
C SER A 287 3.76 -15.66 -20.26
N ARG A 288 3.61 -16.38 -21.38
CA ARG A 288 4.45 -16.19 -22.57
C ARG A 288 4.40 -14.74 -23.13
N ASN A 289 3.59 -13.87 -22.54
CA ASN A 289 3.33 -12.50 -22.94
C ASN A 289 3.89 -11.45 -21.94
N GLY A 290 4.89 -11.85 -21.14
CA GLY A 290 5.53 -10.99 -20.14
C GLY A 290 4.67 -10.77 -18.90
N ILE A 291 4.98 -9.70 -18.15
CA ILE A 291 4.33 -9.39 -16.88
C ILE A 291 2.86 -9.00 -17.12
N PRO A 292 1.88 -9.58 -16.41
CA PRO A 292 0.47 -9.23 -16.55
C PRO A 292 0.18 -7.74 -16.25
N SER A 293 -0.83 -7.18 -16.94
CA SER A 293 -1.20 -5.76 -16.78
C SER A 293 -1.61 -5.38 -15.36
N LEU A 294 -2.07 -6.36 -14.57
CA LEU A 294 -2.45 -6.16 -13.17
C LEU A 294 -1.25 -5.66 -12.32
N PHE A 295 -0.08 -6.29 -12.43
CA PHE A 295 1.12 -5.89 -11.69
C PHE A 295 1.62 -4.50 -12.09
N VAL A 296 1.56 -4.18 -13.39
CA VAL A 296 1.91 -2.83 -13.86
C VAL A 296 0.95 -1.79 -13.27
N LYS A 297 -0.36 -2.06 -13.28
CA LYS A 297 -1.36 -1.16 -12.65
C LYS A 297 -1.13 -1.02 -11.15
N LYS A 298 -0.73 -2.09 -10.45
CA LYS A 298 -0.39 -2.06 -9.01
C LYS A 298 0.81 -1.15 -8.75
N ALA A 299 1.89 -1.30 -9.52
CA ALA A 299 3.04 -0.42 -9.42
C ALA A 299 2.68 1.05 -9.71
N LEU A 300 1.79 1.31 -10.68
CA LEU A 300 1.31 2.66 -10.97
C LEU A 300 0.40 3.25 -9.89
N ARG A 301 -0.38 2.42 -9.17
CA ARG A 301 -1.14 2.89 -7.99
C ARG A 301 -0.20 3.26 -6.85
N LYS A 302 0.76 2.39 -6.53
CA LYS A 302 1.81 2.70 -5.54
C LYS A 302 2.57 3.99 -5.87
N PHE A 303 2.85 4.24 -7.14
CA PHE A 303 3.48 5.49 -7.57
C PHE A 303 2.64 6.72 -7.20
N GLU A 304 1.32 6.67 -7.41
CA GLU A 304 0.41 7.73 -6.97
C GLU A 304 0.35 7.83 -5.45
N ASP A 305 0.25 6.73 -4.72
CA ASP A 305 0.22 6.74 -3.25
C ASP A 305 1.50 7.36 -2.65
N ASP A 306 2.63 7.19 -3.33
CA ASP A 306 3.95 7.66 -2.91
C ASP A 306 4.27 9.11 -3.32
N ASN A 307 3.50 9.69 -4.23
CA ASN A 307 3.77 11.04 -4.74
C ASN A 307 2.56 11.99 -4.65
N GLY A 308 1.35 11.46 -4.51
CA GLY A 308 0.09 12.17 -4.69
C GLY A 308 -0.37 12.13 -6.15
N LYS A 309 -1.68 12.18 -6.38
CA LYS A 309 -2.28 12.13 -7.73
C LYS A 309 -1.85 13.29 -8.63
N GLU A 310 -1.91 14.52 -8.14
CA GLU A 310 -1.58 15.70 -8.94
C GLU A 310 -0.08 15.79 -9.26
N GLU A 311 0.78 15.57 -8.27
CA GLU A 311 2.23 15.52 -8.46
C GLU A 311 2.62 14.41 -9.46
N SER A 312 1.95 13.25 -9.39
CA SER A 312 2.19 12.15 -10.34
C SER A 312 1.90 12.56 -11.79
N LYS A 313 0.89 13.40 -12.03
CA LYS A 313 0.60 13.98 -13.36
C LYS A 313 1.67 14.98 -13.78
N ASN A 314 2.17 15.81 -12.86
CA ASN A 314 3.26 16.76 -13.15
C ASN A 314 4.55 16.01 -13.52
N ILE A 315 4.92 14.99 -12.74
CA ILE A 315 6.06 14.13 -13.04
C ILE A 315 5.91 13.45 -14.41
N PHE A 316 4.71 13.03 -14.79
CA PHE A 316 4.48 12.47 -16.13
C PHE A 316 4.77 13.48 -17.25
N LYS A 317 4.34 14.75 -17.07
CA LYS A 317 4.56 15.84 -18.04
C LYS A 317 6.04 16.22 -18.14
N GLU A 318 6.77 16.21 -17.03
CA GLU A 318 8.18 16.62 -16.96
C GLU A 318 9.16 15.49 -17.29
N ASN A 319 8.93 14.30 -16.73
CA ASN A 319 9.87 13.19 -16.78
C ASN A 319 9.15 11.83 -16.66
N LYS A 320 8.48 11.41 -17.74
CA LYS A 320 7.90 10.06 -17.87
C LYS A 320 8.86 8.93 -17.51
N GLN A 321 10.17 9.09 -17.77
CA GLN A 321 11.17 8.06 -17.49
C GLN A 321 11.25 7.73 -16.00
N SER A 322 11.12 8.73 -15.13
CA SER A 322 11.10 8.51 -13.67
C SER A 322 9.96 7.59 -13.21
N ILE A 323 8.80 7.67 -13.85
CA ILE A 323 7.65 6.78 -13.59
C ILE A 323 7.98 5.36 -14.07
N ILE A 324 8.60 5.23 -15.24
CA ILE A 324 9.04 3.94 -15.77
C ILE A 324 10.04 3.28 -14.81
N ASP A 325 11.03 4.02 -14.34
CA ASP A 325 12.07 3.52 -13.42
C ASP A 325 11.48 3.08 -12.07
N PHE A 326 10.48 3.84 -11.57
CA PHE A 326 9.73 3.44 -10.38
C PHE A 326 8.99 2.11 -10.62
N VAL A 327 8.22 2.01 -11.70
CA VAL A 327 7.43 0.82 -12.03
C VAL A 327 8.31 -0.40 -12.25
N VAL A 328 9.37 -0.28 -13.06
CA VAL A 328 10.34 -1.36 -13.32
C VAL A 328 10.91 -1.88 -12.01
N GLY A 329 11.23 -0.97 -11.11
CA GLY A 329 11.82 -1.33 -9.84
C GLY A 329 10.87 -1.90 -8.80
N GLU A 330 9.58 -1.55 -8.84
CA GLU A 330 8.55 -2.27 -8.07
C GLU A 330 8.32 -3.67 -8.64
N LEU A 331 8.38 -3.83 -9.98
CA LEU A 331 8.21 -5.13 -10.62
C LEU A 331 9.39 -6.08 -10.35
N SER A 332 10.62 -5.57 -10.27
CA SER A 332 11.83 -6.37 -9.97
C SER A 332 11.84 -7.05 -8.60
N GLU A 333 10.87 -6.74 -7.75
CA GLU A 333 10.73 -7.41 -6.45
C GLU A 333 10.01 -8.76 -6.53
N GLU A 334 9.20 -8.95 -7.57
CA GLU A 334 8.35 -10.14 -7.73
C GLU A 334 8.68 -10.88 -9.03
N TRP A 335 9.39 -10.24 -9.96
CA TRP A 335 9.66 -10.76 -11.30
C TRP A 335 11.14 -10.74 -11.63
N ASP A 336 11.62 -11.82 -12.24
CA ASP A 336 12.97 -11.88 -12.78
C ASP A 336 13.18 -10.79 -13.85
N GLU A 337 14.41 -10.24 -13.90
CA GLU A 337 14.81 -9.22 -14.86
C GLU A 337 14.49 -9.59 -16.31
N HIS A 338 14.59 -10.88 -16.65
CA HIS A 338 14.25 -11.39 -17.97
C HIS A 338 12.81 -11.01 -18.37
N TYR A 339 11.82 -11.17 -17.51
CA TYR A 339 10.42 -10.85 -17.81
C TYR A 339 10.15 -9.35 -17.87
N ILE A 340 10.86 -8.56 -17.06
CA ILE A 340 10.74 -7.10 -17.00
C ILE A 340 11.26 -6.48 -18.29
N HIS A 341 12.39 -6.98 -18.79
CA HIS A 341 13.06 -6.42 -19.95
C HIS A 341 12.52 -6.91 -21.31
N GLN A 342 11.58 -7.86 -21.32
CA GLN A 342 10.86 -8.26 -22.53
C GLN A 342 10.17 -7.07 -23.21
N SER A 343 10.23 -7.00 -24.54
CA SER A 343 9.63 -5.91 -25.32
C SER A 343 8.13 -5.74 -25.07
N LYS A 344 7.41 -6.86 -24.89
CA LYS A 344 5.97 -6.84 -24.57
C LYS A 344 5.68 -6.19 -23.21
N THR A 345 6.52 -6.45 -22.19
CA THR A 345 6.40 -5.82 -20.87
C THR A 345 6.69 -4.32 -20.95
N LYS A 346 7.79 -3.92 -21.61
CA LYS A 346 8.14 -2.50 -21.83
C LYS A 346 7.04 -1.74 -22.56
N HIS A 347 6.46 -2.33 -23.62
CA HIS A 347 5.34 -1.74 -24.35
C HIS A 347 4.11 -1.57 -23.45
N LYS A 348 3.76 -2.60 -22.67
CA LYS A 348 2.63 -2.59 -21.73
C LYS A 348 2.79 -1.54 -20.63
N ILE A 349 3.99 -1.38 -20.07
CA ILE A 349 4.31 -0.32 -19.09
C ILE A 349 4.02 1.05 -19.69
N ASN A 350 4.58 1.33 -20.87
CA ASN A 350 4.36 2.60 -21.55
C ASN A 350 2.88 2.87 -21.84
N LEU A 351 2.18 1.88 -22.41
CA LEU A 351 0.76 1.98 -22.73
C LEU A 351 -0.09 2.31 -21.50
N LEU A 352 0.18 1.66 -20.38
CA LEU A 352 -0.59 1.87 -19.15
C LEU A 352 -0.25 3.19 -18.46
N ILE A 353 1.01 3.63 -18.51
CA ILE A 353 1.41 4.98 -18.06
C ILE A 353 0.68 6.03 -18.90
N ASP A 354 0.76 5.94 -20.23
CA ASP A 354 0.09 6.89 -21.13
C ASP A 354 -1.42 6.88 -20.88
N ARG A 355 -2.05 5.70 -20.81
CA ARG A 355 -3.50 5.61 -20.54
C ARG A 355 -3.89 6.24 -19.20
N LYS A 356 -3.02 6.17 -18.19
CA LYS A 356 -3.32 6.65 -16.84
C LYS A 356 -3.13 8.16 -16.69
N PHE A 357 -2.04 8.70 -17.25
CA PHE A 357 -1.64 10.09 -17.00
C PHE A 357 -1.79 11.01 -18.22
N ARG A 358 -1.91 10.47 -19.43
CA ARG A 358 -2.20 11.29 -20.61
C ARG A 358 -3.64 11.76 -20.51
N GLU A 359 -3.80 13.06 -20.34
CA GLU A 359 -5.05 13.73 -20.66
C GLU A 359 -5.28 13.49 -22.15
N HIS A 360 -6.22 12.60 -22.48
CA HIS A 360 -6.74 12.52 -23.83
C HIS A 360 -7.64 13.74 -24.01
N PRO A 361 -7.23 14.75 -24.80
CA PRO A 361 -8.13 15.84 -25.13
C PRO A 361 -9.38 15.22 -25.76
N ILE A 362 -10.53 15.61 -25.24
CA ILE A 362 -11.81 15.22 -25.78
C ILE A 362 -11.87 15.88 -27.16
N SER A 363 -12.01 15.08 -28.22
CA SER A 363 -12.09 15.63 -29.58
C SER A 363 -13.31 16.55 -29.68
N GLU A 364 -13.22 17.59 -30.52
CA GLU A 364 -14.31 18.54 -30.75
C GLU A 364 -15.63 17.82 -31.08
N ASP A 365 -15.60 16.80 -31.95
CA ASP A 365 -16.77 15.97 -32.26
C ASP A 365 -17.44 15.34 -31.03
N ILE A 366 -16.65 14.95 -30.02
CA ILE A 366 -17.16 14.32 -28.80
C ILE A 366 -17.67 15.38 -27.81
N GLN A 367 -17.03 16.55 -27.76
CA GLN A 367 -17.55 17.69 -27.02
C GLN A 367 -18.89 18.15 -27.61
N GLU A 368 -19.03 18.18 -28.93
CA GLU A 368 -20.27 18.51 -29.62
C GLU A 368 -21.37 17.48 -29.30
N ILE A 369 -21.06 16.18 -29.41
CA ILE A 369 -22.02 15.11 -29.04
C ILE A 369 -22.48 15.25 -27.58
N ALA A 370 -21.56 15.48 -26.65
CA ALA A 370 -21.90 15.67 -25.24
C ALA A 370 -22.74 16.94 -25.00
N THR A 371 -22.40 18.04 -25.69
CA THR A 371 -23.15 19.30 -25.62
C THR A 371 -24.58 19.12 -26.13
N ASN A 372 -24.76 18.43 -27.26
CA ASN A 372 -26.06 18.13 -27.82
C ASN A 372 -26.88 17.23 -26.89
N LEU A 373 -26.28 16.16 -26.35
CA LEU A 373 -26.94 15.28 -25.39
C LEU A 373 -27.45 16.03 -24.15
N ARG A 374 -26.64 16.94 -23.61
CA ARG A 374 -27.00 17.77 -22.45
C ARG A 374 -28.05 18.82 -22.81
N SER A 375 -27.89 19.51 -23.93
CA SER A 375 -28.86 20.52 -24.40
C SER A 375 -30.23 19.92 -24.66
N ASP A 376 -30.29 18.73 -25.25
CA ASP A 376 -31.55 18.03 -25.55
C ASP A 376 -32.19 17.40 -24.30
N ASN A 377 -31.44 17.25 -23.22
CA ASN A 377 -31.87 16.55 -22.00
C ASN A 377 -31.25 17.21 -20.74
N PRO A 378 -31.55 18.49 -20.46
CA PRO A 378 -30.84 19.29 -19.46
C PRO A 378 -30.90 18.67 -18.05
N ASP A 379 -32.06 18.12 -17.67
CA ASP A 379 -32.34 17.63 -16.32
C ASP A 379 -32.01 16.14 -16.11
N LYS A 380 -31.47 15.44 -17.12
CA LYS A 380 -31.19 14.00 -17.00
C LYS A 380 -29.82 13.73 -16.37
N PRO A 381 -29.70 12.73 -15.50
CA PRO A 381 -28.43 12.35 -14.91
C PRO A 381 -27.51 11.69 -15.95
N ILE A 382 -26.20 11.83 -15.80
CA ILE A 382 -25.19 11.31 -16.74
C ILE A 382 -25.43 9.84 -17.15
N PRO A 383 -25.78 8.89 -16.25
CA PRO A 383 -26.04 7.50 -16.65
C PRO A 383 -27.17 7.35 -17.69
N GLU A 384 -28.20 8.19 -17.65
CA GLU A 384 -29.28 8.18 -18.64
C GLU A 384 -28.82 8.79 -19.97
N LEU A 385 -28.03 9.87 -19.92
CA LEU A 385 -27.40 10.45 -21.11
C LEU A 385 -26.44 9.48 -21.80
N MET A 386 -25.69 8.70 -21.02
CA MET A 386 -24.81 7.65 -21.53
C MET A 386 -25.57 6.49 -22.15
N SER A 387 -26.73 6.15 -21.59
CA SER A 387 -27.63 5.14 -22.17
C SER A 387 -28.20 5.62 -23.51
N LYS A 388 -28.60 6.89 -23.59
CA LYS A 388 -29.03 7.54 -24.83
C LYS A 388 -27.91 7.62 -25.88
N PHE A 389 -26.71 8.04 -25.48
CA PHE A 389 -25.52 8.05 -26.35
C PHE A 389 -25.26 6.67 -26.96
N ALA A 390 -25.27 5.61 -26.14
CA ALA A 390 -25.03 4.25 -26.61
C ALA A 390 -26.09 3.75 -27.59
N PHE A 391 -27.34 4.24 -27.45
CA PHE A 391 -28.44 3.93 -28.36
C PHE A 391 -28.35 4.72 -29.67
N ASP A 392 -28.11 6.03 -29.59
CA ASP A 392 -28.07 6.93 -30.76
C ASP A 392 -26.78 6.79 -31.59
N ASN A 393 -25.68 6.36 -30.96
CA ASN A 393 -24.34 6.30 -31.58
C ASN A 393 -23.68 4.91 -31.41
N PRO A 394 -24.29 3.82 -31.91
CA PRO A 394 -23.80 2.45 -31.68
C PRO A 394 -22.37 2.22 -32.23
N GLY A 395 -21.99 2.90 -33.32
CA GLY A 395 -20.63 2.85 -33.89
C GLY A 395 -19.56 3.55 -33.03
N LEU A 396 -19.96 4.45 -32.13
CA LEU A 396 -19.05 5.21 -31.26
C LEU A 396 -19.04 4.71 -29.82
N LYS A 397 -19.59 3.52 -29.56
CA LYS A 397 -19.62 2.94 -28.20
C LYS A 397 -18.24 2.84 -27.54
N HIS A 398 -17.18 2.65 -28.33
CA HIS A 398 -15.80 2.65 -27.85
C HIS A 398 -15.32 4.01 -27.29
N LYS A 399 -15.99 5.12 -27.65
CA LYS A 399 -15.74 6.49 -27.14
C LYS A 399 -16.61 6.88 -25.94
N SER A 400 -17.38 5.94 -25.37
CA SER A 400 -18.27 6.23 -24.21
C SER A 400 -17.55 6.88 -23.03
N GLY A 401 -16.28 6.49 -22.78
CA GLY A 401 -15.49 7.11 -21.72
C GLY A 401 -15.16 8.59 -21.98
N ASP A 402 -15.03 9.00 -23.24
CA ASP A 402 -14.74 10.39 -23.61
C ASP A 402 -16.00 11.25 -23.50
N VAL A 403 -17.15 10.72 -23.93
CA VAL A 403 -18.46 11.38 -23.78
C VAL A 403 -18.82 11.56 -22.31
N TYR A 404 -18.61 10.53 -21.48
CA TYR A 404 -18.82 10.62 -20.04
C TYR A 404 -17.97 11.74 -19.42
N ARG A 405 -16.68 11.81 -19.77
CA ARG A 405 -15.78 12.85 -19.28
C ARG A 405 -16.22 14.25 -19.73
N ALA A 406 -16.69 14.40 -20.96
CA ALA A 406 -17.21 15.67 -21.47
C ALA A 406 -18.47 16.11 -20.70
N LEU A 407 -19.42 15.19 -20.48
CA LEU A 407 -20.64 15.47 -19.72
C LEU A 407 -20.35 15.83 -18.26
N ALA A 408 -19.39 15.15 -17.63
CA ALA A 408 -18.98 15.43 -16.25
C ALA A 408 -18.27 16.80 -16.12
N GLN A 409 -17.54 17.23 -17.15
CA GLN A 409 -16.93 18.56 -17.19
C GLN A 409 -17.96 19.69 -17.30
N MET A 410 -19.20 19.41 -17.72
CA MET A 410 -20.28 20.40 -17.82
C MET A 410 -21.11 20.53 -16.53
N GLU A 411 -20.94 19.61 -15.57
CA GLU A 411 -21.66 19.63 -14.28
C GLU A 411 -20.85 20.30 -13.15
N GLY A 412 -19.55 20.54 -13.36
CA GLY A 412 -18.67 21.27 -12.45
C GLY A 412 -18.41 22.68 -12.94
#